data_AF-A0A9P3N2J2-F1
#
_entry.id   AF-A0A9P3N2J2-F1
#
_cell.length_a   1.000
_cell.length_b   1.000
_cell.length_c   1.000
_cell.angle_alpha   90.00
_cell.angle_beta   90.00
_cell.angle_gamma   90.00
#
_symmetry.space_group_name_H-M   'P 1'
#
loop_
_entity.id
_entity.type
_entity.pdbx_description
1 polymer ?
#
loop_
_entity_poly.entity_id
_entity_poly.type
_entity_poly.pdbx_seq_one_letter_code
_entity_poly.pdbx_strand_id
1 'polypeptide(L)'
;MLAVERSIYYREQGAGMYGAIPYALAQGVIELPYLLVQAVVYSLITYSMIRFEWTYDKFLWYLLFQFLTLLYFTCFGMMTSSITPAEGLGMLLSAFIYSFWNLLCGFLLPAPKIPVYWKWFYWINPVAWSLYGLAASQLGDVTTLVVSTPGMPPQTVSQFIQFLNFQWR
;
A
#
# COMPACT_ATOMS: atom_id res chain seq x y z
N MET A 1 19.88 3.01 -7.42
CA MET A 1 19.83 4.45 -7.80
C MET A 1 20.36 5.32 -6.67
N LEU A 2 19.73 5.27 -5.49
CA LEU A 2 20.12 6.04 -4.30
C LEU A 2 21.57 5.84 -3.82
N ALA A 3 22.17 4.65 -3.97
CA ALA A 3 23.55 4.41 -3.53
C ALA A 3 24.59 5.22 -4.34
N VAL A 4 24.36 5.38 -5.64
CA VAL A 4 25.24 6.17 -6.53
C VAL A 4 25.05 7.67 -6.25
N GLU A 5 23.80 8.11 -6.12
CA GLU A 5 23.47 9.51 -5.85
C GLU A 5 24.00 10.01 -4.50
N ARG A 6 24.02 9.16 -3.46
CA ARG A 6 24.60 9.52 -2.15
C ARG A 6 26.04 9.97 -2.23
N SER A 7 26.86 9.27 -3.03
CA SER A 7 28.28 9.62 -3.16
C SER A 7 28.49 11.02 -3.76
N ILE A 8 27.61 11.41 -4.68
CA ILE A 8 27.59 12.72 -5.33
C ILE A 8 27.03 13.77 -4.36
N TYR A 9 25.94 13.44 -3.66
CA TYR A 9 25.33 14.32 -2.66
C TYR A 9 26.29 14.67 -1.52
N TYR A 10 27.02 13.70 -0.95
CA TYR A 10 28.00 13.99 0.10
C TYR A 10 29.13 14.92 -0.38
N ARG A 11 29.52 14.81 -1.66
CA ARG A 11 30.51 15.70 -2.27
C ARG A 11 29.97 17.12 -2.45
N GLU A 12 28.73 17.27 -2.92
CA GLU A 12 28.10 18.57 -3.17
C GLU A 12 27.64 19.27 -1.89
N GLN A 13 27.23 18.49 -0.88
CA GLN A 13 26.94 18.99 0.46
C GLN A 13 28.21 19.52 1.15
N GLY A 14 29.34 18.82 1.00
CA GLY A 14 30.64 19.29 1.48
C GLY A 14 31.13 20.58 0.79
N ALA A 15 30.66 20.84 -0.43
CA ALA A 15 30.92 22.07 -1.18
C ALA A 15 29.91 23.20 -0.88
N GLY A 16 28.90 22.96 -0.03
CA GLY A 16 27.90 23.95 0.36
C GLY A 16 26.87 24.30 -0.73
N MET A 17 26.71 23.47 -1.76
CA MET A 17 25.89 23.81 -2.93
C MET A 17 24.38 23.58 -2.74
N TYR A 18 23.95 22.57 -1.97
CA TYR A 18 22.52 22.27 -1.71
C TYR A 18 22.28 21.69 -0.31
N GLY A 19 21.08 21.92 0.24
CA GLY A 19 20.62 21.31 1.50
C GLY A 19 19.89 19.98 1.28
N ALA A 20 19.71 19.21 2.37
CA ALA A 20 19.06 17.90 2.33
C ALA A 20 17.58 17.94 1.91
N ILE A 21 16.86 18.98 2.33
CA ILE A 21 15.41 19.12 2.07
C ILE A 21 15.09 19.35 0.59
N PRO A 22 15.71 20.31 -0.14
CA PRO A 22 15.43 20.50 -1.56
C PRO A 22 15.80 19.28 -2.41
N TYR A 23 16.84 18.52 -2.03
CA TYR A 23 17.20 17.28 -2.70
C TYR A 23 16.10 16.20 -2.55
N ALA A 24 15.61 15.99 -1.32
CA ALA A 24 14.55 15.02 -1.06
C ALA A 24 13.23 15.38 -1.79
N LEU A 25 12.90 16.67 -1.87
CA LEU A 25 11.72 17.15 -2.60
C LEU A 25 11.88 16.96 -4.11
N ALA A 26 13.04 17.28 -4.69
CA ALA A 26 13.30 17.08 -6.11
C ALA A 26 13.19 15.60 -6.49
N GLN A 27 13.74 14.71 -5.67
CA GLN A 27 13.63 13.26 -5.88
C GLN A 27 12.17 12.81 -5.80
N GLY A 28 11.40 13.26 -4.81
CA GLY A 28 9.99 12.93 -4.71
C GLY A 28 9.17 13.38 -5.92
N VAL A 29 9.43 14.57 -6.45
CA VAL A 29 8.73 15.11 -7.63
C VAL A 29 9.04 14.32 -8.90
N ILE A 30 10.26 13.81 -9.06
CA ILE A 30 10.67 12.99 -10.22
C ILE A 30 10.02 11.60 -10.17
N GLU A 31 9.85 11.04 -8.97
CA GLU A 31 9.25 9.71 -8.79
C GLU A 31 7.73 9.71 -9.03
N LEU A 32 7.02 10.79 -8.67
CA LEU A 32 5.56 10.89 -8.82
C LEU A 32 5.02 10.56 -10.23
N PRO A 33 5.51 11.17 -11.33
CA PRO A 33 5.01 10.86 -12.67
C PRO A 33 5.33 9.43 -13.09
N TYR A 34 6.49 8.90 -12.69
CA TYR A 34 6.86 7.51 -13.00
C TYR A 34 5.90 6.52 -12.31
N LEU A 35 5.63 6.73 -11.02
CA LEU A 35 4.67 5.94 -10.26
C LEU A 35 3.25 6.06 -10.81
N LEU A 36 2.87 7.24 -11.31
CA LEU A 36 1.55 7.45 -11.91
C LEU A 36 1.39 6.66 -13.21
N VAL A 37 2.37 6.73 -14.12
CA VAL A 37 2.35 5.95 -15.36
C VAL A 37 2.33 4.45 -15.04
N GLN A 38 3.16 4.00 -14.09
CA GLN A 38 3.17 2.61 -13.65
C GLN A 38 1.82 2.18 -13.06
N ALA A 39 1.19 3.02 -12.23
CA ALA A 39 -0.12 2.75 -11.64
C ALA A 39 -1.22 2.66 -12.70
N VAL A 40 -1.21 3.54 -13.71
CA VAL A 40 -2.15 3.51 -14.85
C VAL A 40 -2.01 2.21 -15.64
N VAL A 41 -0.78 1.85 -16.04
CA VAL A 41 -0.53 0.63 -16.81
C VAL A 41 -0.94 -0.61 -16.02
N TYR A 42 -0.54 -0.69 -14.75
CA TYR A 42 -0.87 -1.83 -13.91
C TYR A 42 -2.38 -1.94 -13.68
N SER A 43 -3.05 -0.83 -13.37
CA SER A 43 -4.49 -0.82 -13.12
C SER A 43 -5.30 -1.21 -14.36
N LEU A 44 -4.94 -0.76 -15.55
CA LEU A 44 -5.58 -1.18 -16.81
C LEU A 44 -5.52 -2.71 -17.02
N ILE A 45 -4.34 -3.30 -16.78
CA ILE A 45 -4.11 -4.73 -16.98
C ILE A 45 -4.87 -5.55 -15.94
N THR A 46 -4.76 -5.22 -14.66
CA THR A 46 -5.43 -5.99 -13.59
C THR A 46 -6.93 -5.83 -13.63
N TYR A 47 -7.44 -4.62 -13.90
CA TYR A 47 -8.88 -4.35 -13.96
C TYR A 47 -9.56 -5.13 -15.10
N SER A 48 -8.91 -5.22 -16.26
CA SER A 48 -9.40 -6.03 -17.39
C SER A 48 -9.33 -7.54 -17.11
N MET A 49 -8.30 -8.03 -16.43
CA MET A 49 -8.18 -9.46 -16.05
C MET A 49 -9.23 -9.88 -15.02
N ILE A 50 -9.51 -9.05 -14.02
CA ILE A 50 -10.48 -9.37 -12.95
C ILE A 50 -11.93 -9.27 -13.48
N ARG A 51 -12.14 -8.61 -14.63
CA ARG A 51 -13.45 -8.36 -15.25
C ARG A 51 -14.39 -7.58 -14.32
N PHE A 52 -13.86 -6.52 -13.72
CA PHE A 52 -14.69 -5.58 -12.96
C PHE A 52 -15.67 -4.84 -13.87
N GLU A 53 -16.76 -4.34 -13.26
CA GLU A 53 -17.76 -3.52 -13.94
C GLU A 53 -17.15 -2.17 -14.34
N TRP A 54 -17.03 -1.93 -15.65
CA TRP A 54 -16.42 -0.72 -16.22
C TRP A 54 -17.27 0.53 -15.98
N THR A 55 -17.18 1.07 -14.77
CA THR A 55 -17.75 2.36 -14.38
C THR A 55 -16.61 3.34 -14.11
N TYR A 56 -16.71 4.56 -14.66
CA TYR A 56 -15.67 5.58 -14.53
C TYR A 56 -15.30 5.86 -13.06
N ASP A 57 -16.29 5.99 -12.18
CA ASP A 57 -16.07 6.27 -10.76
C ASP A 57 -15.31 5.13 -10.06
N LYS A 58 -15.70 3.87 -10.31
CA LYS A 58 -15.05 2.69 -9.72
C LYS A 58 -13.62 2.52 -10.22
N PHE A 59 -13.38 2.80 -11.50
CA PHE A 59 -12.03 2.76 -12.08
C PHE A 59 -11.14 3.86 -11.51
N LEU A 60 -11.65 5.09 -11.34
CA LEU A 60 -10.89 6.19 -10.75
C LEU A 60 -10.49 5.89 -9.30
N TRP A 61 -11.41 5.36 -8.48
CA TRP A 61 -11.10 4.91 -7.12
C TRP A 61 -10.05 3.80 -7.11
N TYR A 62 -10.19 2.80 -7.99
CA TYR A 62 -9.21 1.73 -8.12
C TYR A 62 -7.81 2.26 -8.46
N LEU A 63 -7.72 3.16 -9.44
CA LEU A 63 -6.47 3.80 -9.85
C LEU A 63 -5.85 4.62 -8.72
N LEU A 64 -6.65 5.37 -7.96
CA LEU A 64 -6.19 6.16 -6.82
C LEU A 64 -5.62 5.27 -5.71
N PHE A 65 -6.31 4.20 -5.33
CA PHE A 65 -5.79 3.28 -4.31
C PHE A 65 -4.54 2.55 -4.79
N GLN A 66 -4.45 2.19 -6.07
CA GLN A 66 -3.27 1.57 -6.65
C GLN A 66 -2.08 2.53 -6.67
N PHE A 67 -2.30 3.79 -7.04
CA PHE A 67 -1.28 4.83 -7.04
C PHE A 67 -0.77 5.12 -5.63
N LEU A 68 -1.67 5.33 -4.66
CA LEU A 68 -1.29 5.51 -3.26
C LEU A 68 -0.52 4.30 -2.73
N THR A 69 -0.89 3.10 -3.20
CA THR A 69 -0.21 1.87 -2.79
C THR A 69 1.24 1.83 -3.24
N LEU A 70 1.49 2.13 -4.50
CA LEU A 70 2.84 2.21 -5.04
C LEU A 70 3.63 3.36 -4.40
N LEU A 71 2.99 4.49 -4.13
CA LEU A 71 3.63 5.63 -3.49
C LEU A 71 4.16 5.30 -2.09
N TYR A 72 3.35 4.67 -1.22
CA TYR A 72 3.82 4.35 0.12
C TYR A 72 4.95 3.33 0.11
N PHE A 73 4.89 2.30 -0.74
CA PHE A 73 5.94 1.30 -0.85
C PHE A 73 7.25 1.94 -1.32
N THR A 74 7.18 2.82 -2.31
CA THR A 74 8.37 3.51 -2.82
C THR A 74 8.94 4.46 -1.77
N CYS A 75 8.13 5.28 -1.12
CA CYS A 75 8.59 6.17 -0.04
C CYS A 75 9.23 5.40 1.12
N PHE A 76 8.63 4.28 1.54
CA PHE A 76 9.16 3.46 2.62
C PHE A 76 10.47 2.75 2.24
N GLY A 77 10.56 2.25 1.00
CA GLY A 77 11.77 1.69 0.44
C GLY A 77 12.91 2.70 0.40
N MET A 78 12.63 3.93 -0.06
CA MET A 78 13.59 5.03 -0.08
C MET A 78 14.06 5.39 1.34
N MET A 79 13.15 5.51 2.31
CA MET A 79 13.48 5.77 3.71
C MET A 79 14.38 4.68 4.31
N THR A 80 14.02 3.41 4.13
CA THR A 80 14.78 2.27 4.67
C THR A 80 16.18 2.21 4.05
N SER A 81 16.26 2.46 2.75
CA SER A 81 17.55 2.56 2.08
C SER A 81 18.37 3.72 2.63
N SER A 82 17.78 4.88 2.94
CA SER A 82 18.48 6.08 3.44
C SER A 82 19.10 5.90 4.83
N ILE A 83 18.46 5.10 5.68
CA ILE A 83 18.92 4.82 7.03
C ILE A 83 20.10 3.84 7.01
N THR A 84 20.12 2.92 6.04
CA THR A 84 21.09 1.83 6.03
C THR A 84 22.33 2.18 5.17
N PRO A 85 23.56 2.02 5.70
CA PRO A 85 24.78 2.27 4.94
C PRO A 85 25.06 1.19 3.89
N ALA A 86 24.57 -0.04 4.12
CA ALA A 86 24.69 -1.16 3.18
C ALA A 86 23.36 -1.43 2.48
N GLU A 87 23.35 -1.40 1.14
CA GLU A 87 22.15 -1.59 0.32
C GLU A 87 21.48 -2.96 0.60
N GLY A 88 22.29 -4.03 0.70
CA GLY A 88 21.77 -5.37 0.98
C GLY A 88 21.05 -5.49 2.32
N LEU A 89 21.53 -4.82 3.37
CA LEU A 89 20.87 -4.82 4.68
C LEU A 89 19.56 -4.02 4.64
N GLY A 90 19.52 -2.91 3.90
CA GLY A 90 18.31 -2.12 3.71
C GLY A 90 17.20 -2.92 3.00
N MET A 91 17.57 -3.71 1.99
CA MET A 91 16.63 -4.62 1.31
C MET A 91 16.04 -5.65 2.28
N LEU A 92 16.88 -6.31 3.09
CA LEU A 92 16.41 -7.29 4.08
C LEU A 92 15.45 -6.67 5.10
N LEU A 93 15.77 -5.48 5.61
CA LEU A 93 14.94 -4.80 6.61
C LEU A 93 13.59 -4.38 6.00
N SER A 94 13.60 -3.83 4.78
CA SER A 94 12.36 -3.46 4.09
C SER A 94 11.48 -4.69 3.80
N ALA A 95 12.07 -5.81 3.35
CA ALA A 95 11.35 -7.05 3.10
C ALA A 95 10.73 -7.64 4.37
N PHE A 96 11.43 -7.56 5.51
CA PHE A 96 10.90 -7.99 6.80
C PHE A 96 9.67 -7.16 7.20
N ILE A 97 9.75 -5.83 7.07
CA ILE A 97 8.66 -4.92 7.43
C ILE A 97 7.46 -5.09 6.48
N TYR A 98 7.70 -5.25 5.17
CA TYR A 98 6.65 -5.53 4.20
C TYR A 98 5.96 -6.87 4.45
N SER A 99 6.70 -7.89 4.88
CA SER A 99 6.11 -9.19 5.26
C SER A 99 5.19 -9.03 6.47
N PHE A 100 5.59 -8.21 7.44
CA PHE A 100 4.77 -7.87 8.61
C PHE A 100 3.51 -7.09 8.24
N TRP A 101 3.62 -6.09 7.37
CA TRP A 101 2.46 -5.35 6.86
C TRP A 101 1.52 -6.22 6.03
N ASN A 102 2.03 -7.18 5.26
CA ASN A 102 1.19 -8.14 4.55
C ASN A 102 0.46 -9.08 5.52
N LEU A 103 1.15 -9.59 6.55
CA LEU A 103 0.54 -10.50 7.53
C LEU A 103 -0.60 -9.83 8.30
N LEU A 104 -0.41 -8.58 8.70
CA LEU A 104 -1.31 -7.82 9.56
C LEU A 104 -2.24 -6.88 8.78
N CYS A 105 -2.40 -7.04 7.45
CA CYS A 105 -3.32 -6.22 6.65
C CYS A 105 -4.81 -6.57 6.86
N GLY A 106 -5.11 -7.60 7.64
CA GLY A 106 -6.48 -8.05 7.93
C GLY A 106 -7.07 -9.04 6.90
N PHE A 107 -6.38 -9.29 5.78
CA PHE A 107 -6.76 -10.30 4.79
C PHE A 107 -6.23 -11.70 5.14
N LEU A 108 -4.92 -11.81 5.42
CA LEU A 108 -4.27 -13.08 5.78
C LEU A 108 -4.63 -13.54 7.20
N LEU A 109 -4.65 -12.59 8.15
CA LEU A 109 -5.06 -12.84 9.52
C LEU A 109 -6.34 -12.04 9.81
N PRO A 110 -7.49 -12.71 10.04
CA PRO A 110 -8.74 -12.02 10.30
C PRO A 110 -8.61 -11.11 11.52
N ALA A 111 -9.10 -9.88 11.38
CA ALA A 111 -9.24 -8.86 12.41
C ALA A 111 -9.45 -9.39 13.86
N PRO A 112 -10.45 -10.24 14.15
CA PRO A 112 -10.74 -10.68 15.51
C PRO A 112 -9.69 -11.63 16.12
N LYS A 113 -8.79 -12.20 15.32
CA LYS A 113 -7.70 -13.06 15.81
C LYS A 113 -6.42 -12.29 16.14
N ILE A 114 -6.38 -10.98 15.89
CA ILE A 114 -5.21 -10.15 16.20
C ILE A 114 -5.21 -9.87 17.73
N PRO A 115 -4.11 -10.19 18.44
CA PRO A 115 -3.98 -9.89 19.87
C PRO A 115 -4.21 -8.40 20.15
N VAL A 116 -4.83 -8.07 21.28
CA VAL A 116 -5.18 -6.68 21.65
C VAL A 116 -3.97 -5.74 21.61
N TYR A 117 -2.82 -6.23 22.05
CA TYR A 117 -1.57 -5.47 22.06
C TYR A 117 -0.99 -5.18 20.67
N TRP A 118 -1.43 -5.88 19.62
CA TRP A 118 -0.93 -5.72 18.25
C TRP A 118 -1.93 -4.95 17.36
N LYS A 119 -3.10 -4.58 17.91
CA LYS A 119 -4.14 -3.84 17.19
C LYS A 119 -3.64 -2.51 16.65
N TRP A 120 -2.80 -1.77 17.39
CA TRP A 120 -2.25 -0.49 16.94
C TRP A 120 -1.48 -0.60 15.62
N PHE A 121 -0.84 -1.74 15.36
CA PHE A 121 -0.11 -1.97 14.12
C PHE A 121 -1.05 -2.08 12.91
N TYR A 122 -2.24 -2.64 13.09
CA TYR A 122 -3.28 -2.65 12.05
C TYR A 122 -3.71 -1.23 11.67
N TRP A 123 -3.89 -0.34 12.66
CA TRP A 123 -4.28 1.06 12.43
C TRP A 123 -3.19 1.88 11.72
N ILE A 124 -1.91 1.59 11.98
CA ILE A 124 -0.78 2.27 11.33
C ILE A 124 -0.53 1.72 9.92
N ASN A 125 -0.90 0.47 9.65
CA ASN A 125 -0.56 -0.22 8.41
C ASN A 125 -1.34 0.36 7.20
N PRO A 126 -0.67 1.06 6.26
CA PRO A 126 -1.34 1.63 5.09
C PRO A 126 -1.92 0.55 4.15
N VAL A 127 -1.37 -0.67 4.18
CA VAL A 127 -1.87 -1.80 3.39
C VAL A 127 -3.31 -2.14 3.80
N ALA A 128 -3.60 -2.17 5.10
CA ALA A 128 -4.93 -2.47 5.62
C ALA A 128 -5.97 -1.47 5.12
N TRP A 129 -5.63 -0.18 5.12
CA TRP A 129 -6.48 0.89 4.62
C TRP A 129 -6.68 0.84 3.12
N SER A 130 -5.62 0.54 2.35
CA SER A 130 -5.73 0.39 0.89
C SER A 130 -6.66 -0.77 0.51
N LEU A 131 -6.56 -1.89 1.23
CA LEU A 131 -7.38 -3.07 0.99
C LEU A 131 -8.84 -2.84 1.41
N TYR A 132 -9.06 -2.16 2.54
CA TYR A 132 -10.39 -1.74 2.96
C TYR A 132 -11.03 -0.77 1.95
N GLY A 133 -10.28 0.23 1.47
CA GLY A 133 -10.75 1.20 0.48
C GLY A 133 -11.07 0.56 -0.87
N LEU A 134 -10.26 -0.40 -1.32
CA LEU A 134 -10.53 -1.19 -2.52
C LEU A 134 -11.77 -2.08 -2.35
N ALA A 135 -11.89 -2.80 -1.23
CA ALA A 135 -13.05 -3.63 -0.94
C ALA A 135 -14.34 -2.79 -0.85
N ALA A 136 -14.30 -1.65 -0.16
CA ALA A 136 -15.44 -0.75 -0.04
C ALA A 136 -15.84 -0.12 -1.38
N SER A 137 -14.87 0.33 -2.19
CA SER A 137 -15.16 1.00 -3.47
C SER A 137 -15.64 0.05 -4.57
N GLN A 138 -15.14 -1.21 -4.62
CA GLN A 138 -15.53 -2.15 -5.67
C GLN A 138 -16.72 -3.03 -5.26
N LEU A 139 -16.81 -3.41 -3.98
CA LEU A 139 -17.78 -4.38 -3.49
C LEU A 139 -18.85 -3.77 -2.57
N GLY A 140 -18.77 -2.46 -2.26
CA GLY A 140 -19.79 -1.77 -1.48
C GLY A 140 -21.18 -1.79 -2.12
N ASP A 141 -21.22 -1.69 -3.45
CA ASP A 141 -22.47 -1.72 -4.24
C ASP A 141 -22.88 -3.13 -4.68
N VAL A 142 -21.99 -4.11 -4.50
CA VAL A 142 -22.19 -5.48 -4.97
C VAL A 142 -22.95 -6.27 -3.90
N THR A 143 -24.27 -6.32 -4.04
CA THR A 143 -25.18 -7.09 -3.18
C THR A 143 -25.20 -8.58 -3.51
N THR A 144 -24.43 -9.05 -4.50
CA THR A 144 -24.39 -10.47 -4.85
C THR A 144 -23.74 -11.28 -3.73
N LEU A 145 -24.45 -12.34 -3.33
CA LEU A 145 -24.08 -13.29 -2.29
C LEU A 145 -22.81 -14.04 -2.71
N VAL A 146 -21.64 -13.62 -2.21
CA VAL A 146 -20.39 -14.35 -2.48
C VAL A 146 -20.20 -15.43 -1.42
N VAL A 147 -20.64 -16.63 -1.81
CA VAL A 147 -20.15 -17.96 -1.41
C VAL A 147 -20.24 -18.32 0.08
N SER A 148 -21.08 -19.32 0.31
CA SER A 148 -21.24 -20.14 1.50
C SER A 148 -19.92 -20.73 1.99
N THR A 149 -19.34 -20.16 3.04
CA THR A 149 -18.40 -20.90 3.91
C THR A 149 -19.16 -22.08 4.52
N PRO A 150 -18.65 -23.33 4.50
CA PRO A 150 -19.31 -24.45 5.17
C PRO A 150 -19.52 -24.12 6.65
N GLY A 151 -20.77 -23.93 7.07
CA GLY A 151 -21.14 -23.62 8.45
C GLY A 151 -21.47 -22.15 8.77
N MET A 152 -21.55 -21.23 7.80
CA MET A 152 -22.07 -19.87 8.01
C MET A 152 -23.23 -19.55 7.04
N PRO A 153 -24.26 -18.81 7.47
CA PRO A 153 -25.34 -18.37 6.58
C PRO A 153 -24.77 -17.48 5.46
N PRO A 154 -25.42 -17.43 4.28
CA PRO A 154 -24.95 -16.62 3.16
C PRO A 154 -24.86 -15.15 3.58
N GLN A 155 -23.65 -14.58 3.57
CA GLN A 155 -23.43 -13.18 3.91
C GLN A 155 -23.10 -12.36 2.66
N THR A 156 -23.71 -11.19 2.56
CA THR A 156 -23.38 -10.19 1.53
C THR A 156 -21.98 -9.63 1.79
N VAL A 157 -21.26 -9.18 0.75
CA VAL A 157 -19.94 -8.55 0.94
C VAL A 157 -20.02 -7.32 1.85
N SER A 158 -21.13 -6.56 1.79
CA SER A 158 -21.43 -5.49 2.74
C SER A 158 -21.54 -5.99 4.19
N GLN A 159 -22.11 -7.18 4.43
CA GLN A 159 -22.19 -7.79 5.76
C GLN A 159 -20.82 -8.31 6.22
N PHE A 160 -19.97 -8.78 5.31
CA PHE A 160 -18.59 -9.16 5.63
C PHE A 160 -17.73 -7.94 5.99
N ILE A 161 -17.85 -6.84 5.24
CA ILE A 161 -17.18 -5.56 5.56
C ILE A 161 -17.70 -5.01 6.91
N GLN A 162 -19.00 -5.11 7.16
CA GLN A 162 -19.59 -4.70 8.43
C GLN A 162 -19.19 -5.63 9.59
N PHE A 163 -19.05 -6.93 9.35
CA PHE A 163 -18.50 -7.90 10.31
C PHE A 163 -17.04 -7.55 10.64
N LEU A 164 -16.21 -7.23 9.65
CA LEU A 164 -14.84 -6.78 9.87
C LEU A 164 -14.76 -5.46 10.65
N ASN A 165 -15.72 -4.54 10.46
CA ASN A 165 -15.74 -3.23 11.14
C ASN A 165 -16.35 -3.30 12.56
N PHE A 166 -17.36 -4.15 12.78
CA PHE A 166 -18.08 -4.28 14.05
C PHE A 166 -17.33 -5.10 15.11
N GLN A 167 -16.31 -5.89 14.74
CA GLN A 167 -15.50 -6.67 15.69
C GLN A 167 -14.44 -5.83 16.44
N TRP A 168 -14.32 -4.53 16.13
CA TRP A 168 -13.31 -3.63 16.72
C TRP A 168 -13.85 -2.59 17.70
N ARG A 169 -15.18 -2.51 17.90
CA ARG A 169 -15.83 -1.66 18.91
C ARG A 169 -16.28 -2.47 20.12
#